data_AF-A0A9E3XG64-F1
#
_entry.id   AF-A0A9E3XG64-F1
#
_cell.length_a   1.000
_cell.length_b   1.000
_cell.length_c   1.000
_cell.angle_alpha   90.00
_cell.angle_beta   90.00
_cell.angle_gamma   90.00
#
_symmetry.space_group_name_H-M   'P 1'
#
loop_
_entity.id
_entity.type
_entity.pdbx_description
1 polymer ?
#
loop_
_entity_poly.entity_id
_entity_poly.type
_entity_poly.pdbx_seq_one_letter_code
_entity_poly.pdbx_strand_id
1 'polypeptide(L)'
;MFSFLPSWKSWIRVIVLMLGISTLSNAQNDVMMQAFYWDVPVDNQNLNGSWWDTLSAKASGMKSAGFTGIWVPAPSKGNFGIWDMGYGIYDHYDLGNYNQKGTTETRFGSRSELESMISTMHQSPKIEVYADIVLNHIYTGDDNAESNPAVKQYVFDEAYRSGQQYQAYPTNEIVWKIPNAAPGDYYVQIKGYLLDWGASYTQRGYDVSIDWTGAGPNGGTNWESEYNNGGGSFNTFPGSGQTVRGHMNYSGDIDEYKVSVSSTHDIEIRLIARREDTSNGWEWAWADQANGYYPTAVWYNGSNLANSTLQAQTNTSVTYPTHTGTGEPNYSWNYTNFHPVN
;
A
#
# COMPACT_ATOMS: atom_id res chain seq x y z
N MET A 1 56.17 -54.07 45.40
CA MET A 1 54.96 -54.07 44.57
C MET A 1 53.86 -53.43 45.40
N PHE A 2 53.78 -52.09 45.39
CA PHE A 2 52.89 -51.34 46.28
C PHE A 2 51.49 -51.22 45.66
N SER A 3 50.50 -51.56 46.47
CA SER A 3 49.07 -51.52 46.18
C SER A 3 48.56 -50.10 46.00
N PHE A 4 47.71 -49.87 44.99
CA PHE A 4 46.81 -48.73 44.95
C PHE A 4 45.42 -49.21 44.56
N LEU A 5 44.64 -49.66 45.55
CA LEU A 5 43.19 -49.74 45.39
C LEU A 5 42.59 -48.41 45.87
N PRO A 6 41.72 -47.75 45.10
CA PRO A 6 41.11 -46.48 45.50
C PRO A 6 40.23 -46.67 46.73
N SER A 7 40.33 -45.73 47.69
CA SER A 7 39.52 -45.77 48.91
C SER A 7 38.02 -45.65 48.60
N TRP A 8 37.17 -46.32 49.40
CA TRP A 8 35.70 -46.26 49.33
C TRP A 8 35.14 -44.81 49.30
N LYS A 9 35.84 -43.86 49.91
CA LYS A 9 35.47 -42.43 49.91
C LYS A 9 35.58 -41.78 48.52
N SER A 10 36.42 -42.30 47.64
CA SER A 10 36.55 -41.83 46.25
C SER A 10 35.35 -42.26 45.40
N TRP A 11 34.76 -43.42 45.68
CA TRP A 11 33.56 -43.90 44.99
C TRP A 11 32.30 -43.14 45.39
N ILE A 12 32.16 -42.75 46.67
CA ILE A 12 31.04 -41.91 47.13
C ILE A 12 31.09 -40.52 46.47
N ARG A 13 32.26 -39.91 46.33
CA ARG A 13 32.39 -38.60 45.66
C ARG A 13 32.01 -38.65 44.19
N VAL A 14 32.37 -39.73 43.49
CA VAL A 14 31.98 -39.95 42.09
C VAL A 14 30.49 -40.20 41.96
N ILE A 15 29.89 -40.98 42.86
CA ILE A 15 28.44 -41.26 42.87
C ILE A 15 27.63 -39.99 43.20
N VAL A 16 28.08 -39.15 44.12
CA VAL A 16 27.44 -37.85 44.43
C VAL A 16 27.60 -36.84 43.29
N LEU A 17 28.73 -36.87 42.56
CA LEU A 17 28.92 -36.06 41.35
C LEU A 17 28.01 -36.55 40.20
N MET A 18 27.78 -37.87 40.08
CA MET A 18 26.90 -38.45 39.06
C MET A 18 25.41 -38.31 39.39
N LEU A 19 25.03 -38.23 40.67
CA LEU A 19 23.64 -38.03 41.11
C LEU A 19 23.23 -36.55 41.18
N GLY A 20 24.18 -35.61 41.10
CA GLY A 20 23.94 -34.17 41.23
C GLY A 20 23.67 -33.41 39.93
N ILE A 21 23.80 -34.05 38.76
CA ILE A 21 23.67 -33.39 37.45
C ILE A 21 22.77 -34.24 36.54
N SER A 22 21.50 -34.32 36.92
CA SER A 22 20.43 -34.60 35.97
C SER A 22 19.33 -33.57 36.19
N THR A 23 19.66 -32.28 36.00
CA THR A 23 18.63 -31.35 35.58
C THR A 23 18.20 -31.85 34.21
N LEU A 24 17.07 -32.55 34.14
CA LEU A 24 16.36 -32.73 32.90
C LEU A 24 16.17 -31.34 32.31
N SER A 25 16.98 -31.00 31.32
CA SER A 25 16.70 -29.88 30.43
C SER A 25 15.45 -30.30 29.65
N ASN A 26 14.28 -30.03 30.23
CA ASN A 26 13.07 -30.00 29.44
C ASN A 26 13.25 -28.78 28.56
N ALA A 27 13.48 -28.98 27.26
CA ALA A 27 13.10 -27.95 26.31
C ALA A 27 11.64 -27.64 26.64
N GLN A 28 11.37 -26.44 27.16
CA GLN A 28 9.99 -25.98 27.21
C GLN A 28 9.55 -26.03 25.75
N ASN A 29 8.52 -26.82 25.44
CA ASN A 29 7.95 -26.78 24.11
C ASN A 29 7.42 -25.35 23.96
N ASP A 30 8.17 -24.51 23.26
CA ASP A 30 7.79 -23.14 23.05
C ASP A 30 6.59 -23.14 22.11
N VAL A 31 5.44 -22.73 22.65
CA VAL A 31 4.20 -22.63 21.90
C VAL A 31 3.87 -21.15 21.78
N MET A 32 3.83 -20.68 20.54
CA MET A 32 3.36 -19.34 20.21
C MET A 32 1.87 -19.37 19.88
N MET A 33 1.15 -18.33 20.30
CA MET A 33 -0.24 -18.10 19.89
C MET A 33 -0.33 -16.84 19.04
N GLN A 34 -0.96 -16.92 17.86
CA GLN A 34 -1.48 -15.74 17.19
C GLN A 34 -2.61 -15.17 18.05
N ALA A 35 -2.36 -14.03 18.68
CA ALA A 35 -3.23 -13.46 19.71
C ALA A 35 -4.24 -12.46 19.14
N PHE A 36 -4.71 -12.69 17.91
CA PHE A 36 -5.75 -11.91 17.25
C PHE A 36 -6.40 -12.72 16.12
N TYR A 37 -7.56 -12.26 15.69
CA TYR A 37 -8.28 -12.71 14.51
C TYR A 37 -8.86 -11.48 13.80
N TRP A 38 -9.51 -11.64 12.65
CA TRP A 38 -9.95 -10.50 11.85
C TRP A 38 -10.93 -9.59 12.60
N ASP A 39 -11.98 -10.15 13.20
CA ASP A 39 -13.04 -9.36 13.83
C ASP A 39 -12.86 -9.18 15.34
N VAL A 40 -11.64 -8.81 15.80
CA VAL A 40 -11.47 -8.46 17.22
C VAL A 40 -12.42 -7.33 17.63
N PRO A 41 -13.01 -7.36 18.84
CA PRO A 41 -13.91 -6.31 19.28
C PRO A 41 -13.24 -4.93 19.30
N VAL A 42 -14.00 -3.91 18.89
CA VAL A 42 -13.59 -2.51 18.92
C VAL A 42 -14.82 -1.63 19.14
N ASP A 43 -14.68 -0.54 19.91
CA ASP A 43 -15.71 0.48 20.05
C ASP A 43 -15.54 1.51 18.93
N ASN A 44 -16.17 1.23 17.80
CA ASN A 44 -16.13 2.11 16.65
C ASN A 44 -16.91 3.42 16.82
N GLN A 45 -17.81 3.50 17.78
CA GLN A 45 -18.65 4.68 18.01
C GLN A 45 -17.86 5.74 18.77
N ASN A 46 -17.09 5.30 19.78
CA ASN A 46 -16.26 6.17 20.59
C ASN A 46 -14.79 6.17 20.17
N LEU A 47 -14.44 5.43 19.11
CA LEU A 47 -13.09 5.32 18.54
C LEU A 47 -12.05 4.77 19.51
N ASN A 48 -12.43 3.76 20.30
CA ASN A 48 -11.57 3.15 21.32
C ASN A 48 -11.32 1.67 21.02
N GLY A 49 -10.05 1.28 21.06
CA GLY A 49 -9.63 -0.12 21.02
C GLY A 49 -9.59 -0.73 22.41
N SER A 50 -9.82 -2.04 22.52
CA SER A 50 -9.82 -2.74 23.82
C SER A 50 -9.03 -4.04 23.80
N TRP A 51 -8.25 -4.26 22.74
CA TRP A 51 -7.59 -5.55 22.51
C TRP A 51 -6.36 -5.73 23.40
N TRP A 52 -5.57 -4.68 23.61
CA TRP A 52 -4.44 -4.69 24.55
C TRP A 52 -4.86 -5.05 25.97
N ASP A 53 -5.95 -4.46 26.45
CA ASP A 53 -6.54 -4.81 27.75
C ASP A 53 -7.07 -6.25 27.78
N THR A 54 -7.70 -6.70 26.70
CA THR A 54 -8.19 -8.08 26.58
C THR A 54 -7.05 -9.10 26.67
N LEU A 55 -5.91 -8.83 26.01
CA LEU A 55 -4.72 -9.67 26.09
C LEU A 55 -4.13 -9.67 27.49
N SER A 56 -4.00 -8.48 28.10
CA SER A 56 -3.51 -8.33 29.49
C SER A 56 -4.32 -9.16 30.47
N ALA A 57 -5.66 -9.10 30.39
CA ALA A 57 -6.57 -9.87 31.25
C ALA A 57 -6.44 -11.40 31.06
N LYS A 58 -5.98 -11.85 29.89
CA LYS A 58 -5.86 -13.28 29.54
C LYS A 58 -4.46 -13.86 29.83
N ALA A 59 -3.47 -13.03 30.16
CA ALA A 59 -2.07 -13.44 30.30
C ALA A 59 -1.89 -14.70 31.18
N SER A 60 -2.42 -14.71 32.39
CA SER A 60 -2.33 -15.86 33.32
C SER A 60 -2.97 -17.14 32.77
N GLY A 61 -4.09 -17.00 32.06
CA GLY A 61 -4.77 -18.11 31.39
C GLY A 61 -3.94 -18.68 30.25
N MET A 62 -3.33 -17.81 29.44
CA MET A 62 -2.45 -18.22 28.34
C MET A 62 -1.23 -19.00 28.85
N LYS A 63 -0.57 -18.53 29.93
CA LYS A 63 0.55 -19.28 30.51
C LYS A 63 0.14 -20.64 31.05
N SER A 64 -0.99 -20.70 31.74
CA SER A 64 -1.51 -21.95 32.30
C SER A 64 -1.85 -22.96 31.19
N ALA A 65 -2.23 -22.48 30.00
CA ALA A 65 -2.43 -23.29 28.80
C ALA A 65 -1.13 -23.72 28.11
N GLY A 66 0.03 -23.20 28.53
CA GLY A 66 1.35 -23.59 28.02
C GLY A 66 1.98 -22.63 27.01
N PHE A 67 1.33 -21.50 26.70
CA PHE A 67 1.91 -20.53 25.77
C PHE A 67 3.12 -19.81 26.40
N THR A 68 4.20 -19.70 25.62
CA THR A 68 5.43 -18.99 26.01
C THR A 68 5.64 -17.70 25.23
N GLY A 69 4.91 -17.52 24.12
CA GLY A 69 4.91 -16.28 23.36
C GLY A 69 3.58 -16.01 22.67
N ILE A 70 3.33 -14.73 22.37
CA ILE A 70 2.19 -14.28 21.58
C ILE A 70 2.65 -13.44 20.40
N TRP A 71 2.05 -13.67 19.24
CA TRP A 71 2.12 -12.77 18.10
C TRP A 71 0.92 -11.84 18.15
N VAL A 72 1.18 -10.54 18.31
CA VAL A 72 0.18 -9.48 18.38
C VAL A 72 0.00 -8.82 17.00
N PRO A 73 -1.18 -8.27 16.70
CA PRO A 73 -1.41 -7.59 15.43
C PRO A 73 -0.51 -6.35 15.32
N ALA A 74 -0.37 -5.82 14.10
CA ALA A 74 0.46 -4.65 13.85
C ALA A 74 -0.03 -3.46 14.70
N PRO A 75 0.81 -2.93 15.61
CA PRO A 75 0.37 -1.96 16.61
C PRO A 75 0.31 -0.52 16.09
N SER A 76 0.75 -0.31 14.86
CA SER A 76 0.93 1.00 14.26
C SER A 76 -0.35 1.50 13.58
N LYS A 77 -0.48 2.81 13.40
CA LYS A 77 -1.65 3.45 12.80
C LYS A 77 -1.82 3.04 11.34
N GLY A 78 -2.98 2.50 11.02
CA GLY A 78 -3.40 2.20 9.65
C GLY A 78 -4.16 3.35 8.99
N ASN A 79 -4.22 3.33 7.65
CA ASN A 79 -4.88 4.35 6.85
C ASN A 79 -6.41 4.41 7.10
N PHE A 80 -7.01 3.31 7.55
CA PHE A 80 -8.44 3.25 7.89
C PHE A 80 -8.73 3.54 9.38
N GLY A 81 -7.76 4.08 10.13
CA GLY A 81 -7.94 4.51 11.50
C GLY A 81 -8.40 3.38 12.43
N ILE A 82 -9.49 3.58 13.17
CA ILE A 82 -10.01 2.61 14.17
C ILE A 82 -10.48 1.29 13.52
N TRP A 83 -10.76 1.31 12.22
CA TRP A 83 -11.27 0.16 11.48
C TRP A 83 -10.17 -0.72 10.93
N ASP A 84 -8.93 -0.22 10.86
CA ASP A 84 -7.82 -0.91 10.26
C ASP A 84 -7.35 -2.10 11.12
N MET A 85 -7.07 -3.24 10.49
CA MET A 85 -6.48 -4.41 11.15
C MET A 85 -4.95 -4.31 11.30
N GLY A 86 -4.36 -3.19 10.86
CA GLY A 86 -2.94 -2.90 10.97
C GLY A 86 -2.14 -3.26 9.72
N TYR A 87 -2.75 -3.93 8.74
CA TYR A 87 -2.11 -4.25 7.45
C TYR A 87 -2.16 -3.07 6.47
N GLY A 88 -3.13 -2.15 6.59
CA GLY A 88 -3.17 -0.92 5.81
C GLY A 88 -2.23 0.15 6.38
N ILE A 89 -0.97 -0.20 6.66
CA ILE A 89 -0.05 0.63 7.44
C ILE A 89 0.09 2.04 6.86
N TYR A 90 -0.12 3.05 7.70
CA TYR A 90 0.06 4.45 7.33
C TYR A 90 1.30 5.03 7.99
N ASP A 91 1.42 4.88 9.31
CA ASP A 91 2.52 5.45 10.09
C ASP A 91 3.07 4.42 11.08
N HIS A 92 4.26 3.91 10.83
CA HIS A 92 4.94 2.93 11.69
C HIS A 92 5.21 3.45 13.11
N TYR A 93 5.29 4.76 13.30
CA TYR A 93 5.71 5.38 14.56
C TYR A 93 4.54 5.85 15.43
N ASP A 94 3.33 5.93 14.89
CA ASP A 94 2.13 6.16 15.68
C ASP A 94 1.56 4.83 16.19
N LEU A 95 1.82 4.52 17.46
CA LEU A 95 1.35 3.30 18.13
C LEU A 95 0.00 3.50 18.83
N GLY A 96 -0.79 4.48 18.39
CA GLY A 96 -2.05 4.85 19.02
C GLY A 96 -1.92 6.01 19.99
N ASN A 97 -1.07 7.01 19.67
CA ASN A 97 -0.80 8.17 20.52
C ASN A 97 -0.90 9.51 19.79
N TYR A 98 -1.15 9.51 18.48
CA TYR A 98 -1.38 10.71 17.68
C TYR A 98 -2.73 10.66 16.97
N ASN A 99 -3.42 11.81 16.86
CA ASN A 99 -4.67 11.89 16.11
C ASN A 99 -4.37 11.92 14.61
N GLN A 100 -4.41 10.74 13.99
CA GLN A 100 -4.18 10.49 12.57
C GLN A 100 -5.30 9.60 12.04
N LYS A 101 -5.72 9.86 10.80
CA LYS A 101 -6.76 9.07 10.11
C LYS A 101 -8.06 8.98 10.93
N GLY A 102 -8.39 10.07 11.62
CA GLY A 102 -9.63 10.23 12.36
C GLY A 102 -9.66 9.61 13.76
N THR A 103 -8.55 9.06 14.26
CA THR A 103 -8.47 8.45 15.60
C THR A 103 -7.12 8.67 16.27
N THR A 104 -7.09 8.75 17.59
CA THR A 104 -5.84 8.66 18.36
C THR A 104 -5.43 7.20 18.50
N GLU A 105 -6.31 6.34 19.01
CA GLU A 105 -6.02 4.93 19.21
C GLU A 105 -5.99 4.16 17.89
N THR A 106 -5.27 3.04 17.90
CA THR A 106 -5.45 2.01 16.87
C THR A 106 -6.69 1.19 17.20
N ARG A 107 -7.11 0.29 16.28
CA ARG A 107 -8.15 -0.70 16.58
C ARG A 107 -7.91 -1.47 17.88
N PHE A 108 -6.65 -1.65 18.25
CA PHE A 108 -6.25 -2.51 19.36
C PHE A 108 -6.15 -1.77 20.70
N GLY A 109 -6.05 -0.44 20.65
CA GLY A 109 -5.96 0.46 21.81
C GLY A 109 -4.89 1.53 21.60
N SER A 110 -4.63 2.26 22.68
CA SER A 110 -3.58 3.27 22.81
C SER A 110 -2.19 2.66 23.01
N ARG A 111 -1.16 3.47 22.79
CA ARG A 111 0.23 3.11 23.13
C ARG A 111 0.40 2.73 24.61
N SER A 112 -0.27 3.45 25.51
CA SER A 112 -0.17 3.19 26.95
C SER A 112 -0.69 1.80 27.31
N GLU A 113 -1.80 1.38 26.71
CA GLU A 113 -2.36 0.03 26.92
C GLU A 113 -1.46 -1.04 26.29
N LEU A 114 -0.86 -0.77 25.12
CA LEU A 114 0.14 -1.66 24.50
C LEU A 114 1.33 -1.89 25.44
N GLU A 115 1.93 -0.81 25.96
CA GLU A 115 3.06 -0.87 26.88
C GLU A 115 2.68 -1.58 28.19
N SER A 116 1.47 -1.35 28.70
CA SER A 116 0.92 -2.05 29.87
C SER A 116 0.75 -3.55 29.63
N MET A 117 0.25 -3.93 28.45
CA MET A 117 0.09 -5.32 28.03
C MET A 117 1.43 -6.03 27.93
N ILE A 118 2.40 -5.41 27.25
CA ILE A 118 3.78 -5.93 27.13
C ILE A 118 4.39 -6.12 28.53
N SER A 119 4.26 -5.10 29.39
CA SER A 119 4.74 -5.15 30.77
C SER A 119 4.10 -6.30 31.57
N THR A 120 2.78 -6.47 31.46
CA THR A 120 2.03 -7.55 32.11
C THR A 120 2.52 -8.93 31.65
N MET A 121 2.64 -9.14 30.34
CA MET A 121 3.11 -10.40 29.74
C MET A 121 4.53 -10.75 30.21
N HIS A 122 5.46 -9.78 30.17
CA HIS A 122 6.86 -9.99 30.54
C HIS A 122 7.10 -10.12 32.05
N GLN A 123 6.31 -9.48 32.91
CA GLN A 123 6.53 -9.54 34.36
C GLN A 123 5.97 -10.83 34.96
N SER A 124 4.69 -11.09 34.74
CA SER A 124 3.97 -12.26 35.24
C SER A 124 2.83 -12.53 34.27
N PRO A 125 2.97 -13.50 33.34
CA PRO A 125 3.51 -14.82 33.66
C PRO A 125 4.73 -15.27 32.84
N LYS A 126 5.53 -14.33 32.31
CA LYS A 126 6.69 -14.59 31.43
C LYS A 126 6.25 -15.15 30.07
N ILE A 127 5.56 -14.32 29.30
CA ILE A 127 5.17 -14.55 27.91
C ILE A 127 5.89 -13.51 27.05
N GLU A 128 6.60 -13.95 26.02
CA GLU A 128 7.24 -13.08 25.03
C GLU A 128 6.19 -12.46 24.09
N VAL A 129 6.39 -11.21 23.67
CA VAL A 129 5.48 -10.50 22.75
C VAL A 129 6.20 -10.23 21.43
N TYR A 130 5.65 -10.73 20.33
CA TYR A 130 6.14 -10.53 18.97
C TYR A 130 5.18 -9.62 18.20
N ALA A 131 5.66 -8.47 17.74
CA ALA A 131 4.88 -7.55 16.93
C ALA A 131 4.83 -7.99 15.46
N ASP A 132 3.68 -7.84 14.82
CA ASP A 132 3.57 -7.89 13.36
C ASP A 132 4.19 -6.62 12.74
N ILE A 133 5.04 -6.78 11.72
CA ILE A 133 5.82 -5.70 11.11
C ILE A 133 5.56 -5.71 9.60
N VAL A 134 4.77 -4.72 9.15
CA VAL A 134 4.35 -4.58 7.74
C VAL A 134 5.28 -3.63 7.01
N LEU A 135 6.14 -4.15 6.13
CA LEU A 135 7.15 -3.35 5.39
C LEU A 135 6.97 -3.38 3.87
N ASN A 136 6.01 -4.17 3.36
CA ASN A 136 5.81 -4.32 1.92
C ASN A 136 5.28 -3.04 1.25
N HIS A 137 4.45 -2.28 1.96
CA HIS A 137 3.75 -1.12 1.42
C HIS A 137 3.49 -0.08 2.52
N ILE A 138 3.14 1.14 2.11
CA ILE A 138 2.55 2.18 2.94
C ILE A 138 1.29 2.63 2.22
N TYR A 139 0.17 2.67 2.92
CA TYR A 139 -1.12 3.07 2.36
C TYR A 139 -1.32 4.57 2.59
N THR A 140 -1.48 5.32 1.51
CA THR A 140 -1.60 6.79 1.51
C THR A 140 -2.87 7.24 0.78
N GLY A 141 -3.12 8.55 0.70
CA GLY A 141 -4.28 9.11 0.00
C GLY A 141 -3.91 10.23 -0.97
N ASP A 142 -4.91 10.73 -1.71
CA ASP A 142 -4.75 11.83 -2.68
C ASP A 142 -4.26 13.14 -2.01
N ASP A 143 -4.40 13.27 -0.69
CA ASP A 143 -3.79 14.35 0.11
C ASP A 143 -2.26 14.26 0.18
N ASN A 144 -1.68 13.10 -0.16
CA ASN A 144 -0.24 12.85 -0.26
C ASN A 144 0.27 12.92 -1.72
N ALA A 145 -0.54 13.40 -2.66
CA ALA A 145 -0.14 13.50 -4.06
C ALA A 145 1.02 14.49 -4.27
N GLU A 146 2.05 14.06 -4.99
CA GLU A 146 3.15 14.91 -5.44
C GLU A 146 3.63 14.49 -6.83
N SER A 147 4.30 15.40 -7.52
CA SER A 147 4.98 15.09 -8.78
C SER A 147 6.11 14.07 -8.54
N ASN A 148 6.03 12.94 -9.23
CA ASN A 148 6.99 11.85 -9.16
C ASN A 148 7.70 11.67 -10.52
N PRO A 149 8.84 12.35 -10.74
CA PRO A 149 9.57 12.26 -12.00
C PRO A 149 10.14 10.86 -12.26
N ALA A 150 10.41 10.07 -11.23
CA ALA A 150 10.92 8.70 -11.39
C ALA A 150 9.85 7.78 -11.99
N VAL A 151 8.62 7.86 -11.49
CA VAL A 151 7.47 7.11 -12.05
C VAL A 151 7.12 7.62 -13.44
N LYS A 152 7.11 8.94 -13.66
CA LYS A 152 6.90 9.50 -15.00
C LYS A 152 7.87 8.91 -16.01
N GLN A 153 9.17 8.94 -15.70
CA GLN A 153 10.20 8.39 -16.56
C GLN A 153 10.02 6.88 -16.76
N TYR A 154 9.68 6.13 -15.70
CA TYR A 154 9.43 4.70 -15.78
C TYR A 154 8.31 4.32 -16.74
N VAL A 155 7.21 5.07 -16.70
CA VAL A 155 6.08 4.84 -17.61
C VAL A 155 6.40 5.29 -19.03
N PHE A 156 7.09 6.41 -19.21
CA PHE A 156 7.50 6.90 -20.54
C PHE A 156 8.55 6.01 -21.22
N ASP A 157 9.36 5.30 -20.43
CA ASP A 157 10.25 4.25 -20.92
C ASP A 157 9.52 2.90 -21.10
N GLU A 158 8.19 2.85 -20.95
CA GLU A 158 7.36 1.64 -21.04
C GLU A 158 7.88 0.50 -20.13
N ALA A 159 8.29 0.86 -18.91
CA ALA A 159 8.91 0.00 -17.89
C ALA A 159 10.25 -0.63 -18.28
N TYR A 160 10.95 -0.10 -19.29
CA TYR A 160 12.33 -0.50 -19.56
C TYR A 160 13.31 0.17 -18.59
N ARG A 161 14.21 -0.65 -18.04
CA ARG A 161 15.39 -0.22 -17.26
C ARG A 161 16.59 -1.04 -17.68
N SER A 162 17.65 -0.36 -18.11
CA SER A 162 18.92 -1.00 -18.53
C SER A 162 18.74 -2.11 -19.59
N GLY A 163 17.78 -1.95 -20.50
CA GLY A 163 17.49 -2.91 -21.58
C GLY A 163 16.61 -4.09 -21.18
N GLN A 164 16.19 -4.19 -19.92
CA GLN A 164 15.21 -5.17 -19.46
C GLN A 164 13.87 -4.49 -19.21
N GLN A 165 12.78 -5.13 -19.62
CA GLN A 165 11.42 -4.68 -19.33
C GLN A 165 10.94 -5.29 -18.01
N TYR A 166 10.36 -4.46 -17.14
CA TYR A 166 9.79 -4.84 -15.86
C TYR A 166 8.26 -4.72 -15.88
N GLN A 167 7.58 -5.03 -14.78
CA GLN A 167 6.13 -4.87 -14.67
C GLN A 167 5.75 -3.38 -14.76
N ALA A 168 4.64 -3.04 -15.43
CA ALA A 168 4.17 -1.66 -15.46
C ALA A 168 3.91 -1.13 -14.05
N TYR A 169 4.12 0.18 -13.86
CA TYR A 169 3.61 0.84 -12.66
C TYR A 169 2.08 0.82 -12.75
N PRO A 170 1.35 0.43 -11.68
CA PRO A 170 -0.10 0.30 -11.76
C PRO A 170 -0.75 1.57 -12.28
N THR A 171 -1.48 1.45 -13.38
CA THR A 171 -2.00 2.61 -14.14
C THR A 171 -2.94 3.49 -13.29
N ASN A 172 -3.70 2.86 -12.38
CA ASN A 172 -4.66 3.51 -11.50
C ASN A 172 -4.02 4.21 -10.29
N GLU A 173 -2.71 4.06 -10.08
CA GLU A 173 -1.95 4.70 -8.99
C GLU A 173 -1.29 6.01 -9.45
N ILE A 174 -1.54 6.45 -10.69
CA ILE A 174 -0.98 7.68 -11.25
C ILE A 174 -2.11 8.65 -11.61
N VAL A 175 -2.01 9.88 -11.09
CA VAL A 175 -2.78 11.02 -11.59
C VAL A 175 -1.89 11.83 -12.52
N TRP A 176 -2.24 11.90 -13.79
CA TRP A 176 -1.53 12.72 -14.74
C TRP A 176 -2.07 14.15 -14.69
N LYS A 177 -1.21 15.12 -14.39
CA LYS A 177 -1.64 16.51 -14.16
C LYS A 177 -0.95 17.51 -15.07
N ILE A 178 -1.73 18.41 -15.67
CA ILE A 178 -1.25 19.66 -16.26
C ILE A 178 -1.64 20.79 -15.31
N PRO A 179 -0.71 21.31 -14.49
CA PRO A 179 -1.03 22.35 -13.54
C PRO A 179 -1.32 23.68 -14.24
N ASN A 180 -2.31 24.41 -13.74
CA ASN A 180 -2.69 25.76 -14.21
C ASN A 180 -2.83 25.83 -15.75
N ALA A 181 -3.50 24.84 -16.35
CA ALA A 181 -3.75 24.79 -17.78
C ALA A 181 -4.54 26.04 -18.21
N ALA A 182 -4.06 26.74 -19.24
CA ALA A 182 -4.69 27.95 -19.75
C ALA A 182 -5.97 27.61 -20.54
N PRO A 183 -6.89 28.57 -20.72
CA PRO A 183 -8.06 28.34 -21.56
C PRO A 183 -7.68 27.97 -23.00
N GLY A 184 -8.37 26.98 -23.56
CA GLY A 184 -8.19 26.53 -24.93
C GLY A 184 -8.39 25.02 -25.09
N ASP A 185 -8.06 24.54 -26.28
CA ASP A 185 -8.23 23.14 -26.66
C ASP A 185 -6.95 22.34 -26.42
N TYR A 186 -7.08 21.27 -25.65
CA TYR A 186 -6.04 20.28 -25.37
C TYR A 186 -6.38 18.98 -26.08
N TYR A 187 -5.37 18.30 -26.63
CA TYR A 187 -5.53 17.00 -27.28
C TYR A 187 -4.67 15.98 -26.54
N VAL A 188 -5.32 15.13 -25.75
CA VAL A 188 -4.69 14.12 -24.91
C VAL A 188 -4.61 12.81 -25.69
N GLN A 189 -3.40 12.35 -25.97
CA GLN A 189 -3.13 11.09 -26.66
C GLN A 189 -2.80 10.00 -25.65
N ILE A 190 -3.63 8.95 -25.59
CA ILE A 190 -3.45 7.80 -24.71
C ILE A 190 -2.81 6.66 -25.48
N LYS A 191 -1.86 5.96 -24.85
CA LYS A 191 -1.22 4.78 -25.41
C LYS A 191 -1.16 3.65 -24.38
N GLY A 192 -1.34 2.42 -24.86
CA GLY A 192 -1.10 1.19 -24.10
C GLY A 192 0.31 0.62 -24.25
N TYR A 193 0.85 0.00 -23.19
CA TYR A 193 2.12 -0.74 -23.20
C TYR A 193 2.03 -1.96 -22.27
N LEU A 194 2.90 -2.95 -22.48
CA LEU A 194 2.87 -4.24 -21.76
C LEU A 194 1.50 -4.97 -21.84
N LEU A 195 0.77 -4.76 -22.93
CA LEU A 195 -0.51 -5.42 -23.18
C LEU A 195 -0.32 -6.76 -23.89
N ASP A 196 -1.21 -7.72 -23.65
CA ASP A 196 -1.24 -8.96 -24.42
C ASP A 196 -1.82 -8.70 -25.83
N TRP A 197 -0.91 -8.47 -26.78
CA TRP A 197 -1.25 -8.25 -28.19
C TRP A 197 -1.68 -9.53 -28.93
N GLY A 198 -1.47 -10.70 -28.32
CA GLY A 198 -1.95 -11.99 -28.85
C GLY A 198 -3.41 -12.27 -28.49
N ALA A 199 -3.95 -11.60 -27.46
CA ALA A 199 -5.34 -11.70 -27.07
C ALA A 199 -6.29 -10.85 -27.94
N SER A 200 -7.59 -10.99 -27.72
CA SER A 200 -8.62 -10.09 -28.27
C SER A 200 -8.40 -8.65 -27.78
N TYR A 201 -8.72 -7.65 -28.60
CA TYR A 201 -8.69 -6.24 -28.19
C TYR A 201 -9.60 -5.94 -27.00
N THR A 202 -10.64 -6.73 -26.81
CA THR A 202 -11.53 -6.66 -25.64
C THR A 202 -10.81 -6.95 -24.32
N GLN A 203 -9.59 -7.51 -24.33
CA GLN A 203 -8.74 -7.69 -23.15
C GLN A 203 -7.80 -6.50 -22.88
N ARG A 204 -7.83 -5.49 -23.75
CA ARG A 204 -6.97 -4.29 -23.76
C ARG A 204 -7.81 -3.02 -23.64
N GLY A 205 -8.78 -3.05 -22.74
CA GLY A 205 -9.65 -1.91 -22.45
C GLY A 205 -9.04 -0.95 -21.44
N TYR A 206 -9.51 0.29 -21.44
CA TYR A 206 -9.22 1.26 -20.39
C TYR A 206 -10.38 2.23 -20.18
N ASP A 207 -10.49 2.76 -18.96
CA ASP A 207 -11.24 3.98 -18.67
C ASP A 207 -10.24 5.16 -18.65
N VAL A 208 -10.58 6.27 -19.30
CA VAL A 208 -9.92 7.57 -19.11
C VAL A 208 -10.92 8.55 -18.51
N SER A 209 -10.60 9.10 -17.35
CA SER A 209 -11.38 10.16 -16.69
C SER A 209 -10.56 11.44 -16.70
N ILE A 210 -11.15 12.54 -17.19
CA ILE A 210 -10.48 13.83 -17.23
C ILE A 210 -11.32 14.89 -16.52
N ASP A 211 -10.75 15.56 -15.52
CA ASP A 211 -11.34 16.73 -14.87
C ASP A 211 -10.46 17.96 -15.09
N TRP A 212 -11.05 19.03 -15.61
CA TRP A 212 -10.42 20.32 -15.85
C TRP A 212 -11.21 21.48 -15.22
N THR A 213 -12.11 21.16 -14.28
CA THR A 213 -12.91 22.15 -13.54
C THR A 213 -12.74 22.05 -12.02
N GLY A 214 -12.11 20.98 -11.53
CA GLY A 214 -11.96 20.71 -10.10
C GLY A 214 -13.25 20.24 -9.43
N ALA A 215 -14.26 19.87 -10.22
CA ALA A 215 -15.53 19.36 -9.71
C ALA A 215 -15.43 17.87 -9.30
N GLY A 216 -14.35 17.19 -9.71
CA GLY A 216 -14.16 15.77 -9.49
C GLY A 216 -15.01 14.88 -10.41
N PRO A 217 -14.90 13.55 -10.26
CA PRO A 217 -15.66 12.59 -11.05
C PRO A 217 -17.17 12.71 -10.81
N ASN A 218 -17.96 12.67 -11.88
CA ASN A 218 -19.43 12.81 -11.80
C ASN A 218 -20.20 11.53 -12.21
N GLY A 219 -19.48 10.43 -12.46
CA GLY A 219 -20.06 9.13 -12.79
C GLY A 219 -20.59 8.99 -14.22
N GLY A 220 -20.53 10.03 -15.06
CA GLY A 220 -20.88 9.93 -16.48
C GLY A 220 -19.91 9.04 -17.23
N THR A 221 -20.42 8.05 -17.97
CA THR A 221 -19.62 7.12 -18.77
C THR A 221 -20.01 7.18 -20.24
N ASN A 222 -19.03 7.18 -21.12
CA ASN A 222 -19.20 7.21 -22.57
C ASN A 222 -18.24 6.21 -23.21
N TRP A 223 -18.52 5.84 -24.46
CA TRP A 223 -17.60 5.06 -25.28
C TRP A 223 -16.89 5.98 -26.25
N GLU A 224 -15.63 5.67 -26.52
CA GLU A 224 -14.90 6.29 -27.61
C GLU A 224 -15.52 5.92 -28.97
N SER A 225 -15.02 6.55 -30.03
CA SER A 225 -15.39 6.19 -31.39
C SER A 225 -14.17 6.16 -32.28
N GLU A 226 -14.01 5.04 -32.98
CA GLU A 226 -12.93 4.81 -33.92
C GLU A 226 -13.22 5.42 -35.30
N TYR A 227 -12.23 5.94 -36.03
CA TYR A 227 -10.82 6.05 -35.65
C TYR A 227 -10.55 7.34 -34.88
N ASN A 228 -9.80 7.27 -33.78
CA ASN A 228 -9.36 8.43 -33.00
C ASN A 228 -7.83 8.50 -32.85
N ASN A 229 -7.11 8.03 -33.89
CA ASN A 229 -5.68 7.68 -33.85
C ASN A 229 -4.69 8.88 -33.80
N GLY A 230 -5.17 10.07 -33.44
CA GLY A 230 -4.43 11.33 -33.49
C GLY A 230 -4.27 11.92 -34.90
N GLY A 231 -3.39 12.93 -35.02
CA GLY A 231 -3.12 13.59 -36.31
C GLY A 231 -4.31 14.35 -36.88
N GLY A 232 -5.22 14.80 -36.02
CA GLY A 232 -6.47 15.47 -36.39
C GLY A 232 -7.72 14.59 -36.34
N SER A 233 -7.57 13.29 -36.04
CA SER A 233 -8.68 12.39 -35.73
C SER A 233 -8.76 12.20 -34.21
N PHE A 234 -9.85 12.68 -33.59
CA PHE A 234 -10.03 12.66 -32.14
C PHE A 234 -11.50 12.53 -31.75
N ASN A 235 -11.76 12.15 -30.50
CA ASN A 235 -13.08 12.29 -29.90
C ASN A 235 -13.14 13.54 -29.03
N THR A 236 -14.24 14.30 -29.12
CA THR A 236 -14.49 15.38 -28.16
C THR A 236 -14.86 14.77 -26.82
N PHE A 237 -14.11 15.13 -25.77
CA PHE A 237 -14.39 14.62 -24.43
C PHE A 237 -15.76 15.14 -23.96
N PRO A 238 -16.61 14.26 -23.41
CA PRO A 238 -18.04 14.54 -23.25
C PRO A 238 -18.34 15.55 -22.12
N GLY A 239 -17.41 15.73 -21.19
CA GLY A 239 -17.48 16.76 -20.15
C GLY A 239 -16.46 16.54 -19.04
N SER A 240 -16.20 17.58 -18.26
CA SER A 240 -15.27 17.51 -17.13
C SER A 240 -15.75 16.53 -16.07
N GLY A 241 -14.86 15.69 -15.54
CA GLY A 241 -15.18 14.67 -14.54
C GLY A 241 -15.93 13.46 -15.10
N GLN A 242 -16.14 13.37 -16.42
CA GLN A 242 -16.69 12.18 -17.07
C GLN A 242 -15.59 11.18 -17.41
N THR A 243 -15.99 9.94 -17.65
CA THR A 243 -15.13 8.84 -18.08
C THR A 243 -15.46 8.43 -19.51
N VAL A 244 -14.44 8.19 -20.31
CA VAL A 244 -14.56 7.56 -21.63
C VAL A 244 -13.89 6.18 -21.59
N ARG A 245 -14.57 5.19 -22.15
CA ARG A 245 -14.11 3.81 -22.31
C ARG A 245 -13.51 3.63 -23.68
N GLY A 246 -12.33 3.04 -23.73
CA GLY A 246 -11.67 2.72 -24.98
C GLY A 246 -10.94 1.39 -24.98
N HIS A 247 -10.41 1.03 -26.14
CA HIS A 247 -9.64 -0.18 -26.37
C HIS A 247 -8.40 0.11 -27.21
N MET A 248 -7.27 -0.49 -26.82
CA MET A 248 -6.08 -0.49 -27.68
C MET A 248 -6.18 -1.64 -28.69
N ASN A 249 -6.47 -1.32 -29.96
CA ASN A 249 -6.70 -2.32 -31.00
C ASN A 249 -5.41 -3.06 -31.37
N TYR A 250 -4.30 -2.33 -31.51
CA TYR A 250 -2.98 -2.84 -31.89
C TYR A 250 -1.84 -2.09 -31.19
N SER A 251 -0.59 -2.57 -31.29
CA SER A 251 0.54 -2.08 -30.48
C SER A 251 0.98 -0.64 -30.76
N GLY A 252 0.52 -0.06 -31.86
CA GLY A 252 0.79 1.32 -32.26
C GLY A 252 -0.45 2.20 -32.22
N ASP A 253 -1.51 1.73 -31.57
CA ASP A 253 -2.75 2.48 -31.42
C ASP A 253 -2.59 3.65 -30.45
N ILE A 254 -3.25 4.76 -30.74
CA ILE A 254 -3.16 6.00 -29.96
C ILE A 254 -4.52 6.66 -29.95
N ASP A 255 -5.19 6.73 -28.82
CA ASP A 255 -6.52 7.33 -28.77
C ASP A 255 -6.40 8.80 -28.37
N GLU A 256 -6.92 9.70 -29.21
CA GLU A 256 -6.85 11.15 -29.00
C GLU A 256 -8.18 11.74 -28.54
N TYR A 257 -8.13 12.46 -27.42
CA TYR A 257 -9.27 13.12 -26.81
C TYR A 257 -9.09 14.63 -26.77
N LYS A 258 -10.04 15.35 -27.37
CA LYS A 258 -10.11 16.81 -27.29
C LYS A 258 -10.81 17.26 -26.02
N VAL A 259 -10.12 18.05 -25.20
CA VAL A 259 -10.63 18.69 -23.98
C VAL A 259 -10.64 20.21 -24.19
N SER A 260 -11.79 20.86 -23.96
CA SER A 260 -11.93 22.32 -24.10
C SER A 260 -12.02 22.99 -22.73
N VAL A 261 -10.95 23.69 -22.34
CA VAL A 261 -10.82 24.38 -21.06
C VAL A 261 -11.28 25.83 -21.20
N SER A 262 -12.28 26.25 -20.40
CA SER A 262 -12.87 27.59 -20.49
C SER A 262 -12.20 28.64 -19.61
N SER A 263 -11.54 28.21 -18.54
CA SER A 263 -10.89 29.05 -17.53
C SER A 263 -9.66 28.33 -16.98
N THR A 264 -8.66 29.09 -16.52
CA THR A 264 -7.44 28.47 -15.99
C THR A 264 -7.74 27.52 -14.84
N HIS A 265 -7.33 26.26 -14.97
CA HIS A 265 -7.49 25.22 -13.97
C HIS A 265 -6.48 24.10 -14.20
N ASP A 266 -6.21 23.26 -13.19
CA ASP A 266 -5.49 22.01 -13.42
C ASP A 266 -6.33 21.08 -14.33
N ILE A 267 -5.67 20.38 -15.25
CA ILE A 267 -6.25 19.22 -15.93
C ILE A 267 -5.71 17.96 -15.24
N GLU A 268 -6.59 17.16 -14.67
CA GLU A 268 -6.29 15.85 -14.09
C GLU A 268 -6.81 14.74 -15.00
N ILE A 269 -5.94 13.79 -15.35
CA ILE A 269 -6.23 12.63 -16.18
C ILE A 269 -5.95 11.39 -15.35
N ARG A 270 -6.95 10.53 -15.19
CA ARG A 270 -6.86 9.25 -14.47
C ARG A 270 -7.18 8.12 -15.44
N LEU A 271 -6.39 7.06 -15.38
CA LEU A 271 -6.53 5.90 -16.24
C LEU A 271 -6.76 4.66 -15.37
N ILE A 272 -7.61 3.76 -15.85
CA ILE A 272 -7.85 2.46 -15.20
C ILE A 272 -7.81 1.40 -16.28
N ALA A 273 -7.05 0.33 -16.05
CA ALA A 273 -7.04 -0.81 -16.97
C ALA A 273 -8.35 -1.61 -16.83
N ARG A 274 -8.97 -1.90 -17.97
CA ARG A 274 -10.27 -2.58 -18.08
C ARG A 274 -10.23 -3.69 -19.11
N ARG A 275 -11.28 -4.51 -19.11
CA ARG A 275 -11.53 -5.51 -20.15
C ARG A 275 -13.02 -5.78 -20.25
N GLU A 276 -13.43 -6.35 -21.37
CA GLU A 276 -14.71 -7.03 -21.44
C GLU A 276 -14.58 -8.44 -20.87
N ASP A 277 -15.41 -8.75 -19.87
CA ASP A 277 -15.65 -10.11 -19.40
C ASP A 277 -16.99 -10.59 -19.97
N THR A 278 -16.99 -11.78 -20.57
CA THR A 278 -18.20 -12.40 -21.15
C THR A 278 -18.52 -13.76 -20.52
N SER A 279 -17.76 -14.16 -19.50
CA SER A 279 -17.88 -15.48 -18.87
C SER A 279 -19.24 -15.69 -18.17
N ASN A 280 -19.83 -14.63 -17.63
CA ASN A 280 -21.12 -14.65 -16.93
C ASN A 280 -22.01 -13.46 -17.36
N GLY A 281 -22.18 -13.31 -18.68
CA GLY A 281 -22.78 -12.10 -19.26
C GLY A 281 -21.71 -11.05 -19.52
N TRP A 282 -22.06 -10.01 -20.29
CA TRP A 282 -21.13 -8.94 -20.65
C TRP A 282 -20.95 -7.98 -19.46
N GLU A 283 -19.70 -7.77 -19.05
CA GLU A 283 -19.30 -6.83 -18.01
C GLU A 283 -18.06 -6.01 -18.44
N TRP A 284 -18.07 -4.72 -18.12
CA TRP A 284 -16.88 -3.88 -18.19
C TRP A 284 -16.05 -4.05 -16.91
N ALA A 285 -15.24 -5.10 -16.90
CA ALA A 285 -14.56 -5.59 -15.71
C ALA A 285 -13.21 -4.91 -15.48
N TRP A 286 -12.71 -5.00 -14.25
CA TRP A 286 -11.33 -4.67 -13.92
C TRP A 286 -10.36 -5.60 -14.66
N ALA A 287 -9.33 -5.03 -15.27
CA ALA A 287 -8.18 -5.79 -15.74
C ALA A 287 -7.03 -5.72 -14.74
N ASP A 288 -5.94 -6.44 -15.01
CA ASP A 288 -4.69 -6.26 -14.29
C ASP A 288 -4.22 -4.80 -14.47
N GLN A 289 -4.01 -4.07 -13.37
CA GLN A 289 -3.57 -2.67 -13.44
C GLN A 289 -2.10 -2.55 -13.85
N ALA A 290 -1.37 -3.67 -13.95
CA ALA A 290 -0.09 -3.74 -14.63
C ALA A 290 -0.21 -3.80 -16.17
N ASN A 291 -1.42 -3.77 -16.73
CA ASN A 291 -1.65 -3.37 -18.12
C ASN A 291 -1.47 -1.85 -18.19
N GLY A 292 -0.38 -1.40 -18.80
CA GLY A 292 0.03 -0.01 -18.75
C GLY A 292 -0.74 0.86 -19.74
N TYR A 293 -1.28 1.97 -19.26
CA TYR A 293 -1.89 3.03 -20.07
C TYR A 293 -1.43 4.40 -19.58
N TYR A 294 -1.08 5.29 -20.50
CA TYR A 294 -0.60 6.63 -20.13
C TYR A 294 -0.84 7.66 -21.23
N PRO A 295 -0.94 8.96 -20.89
CA PRO A 295 -0.89 10.04 -21.85
C PRO A 295 0.52 10.15 -22.44
N THR A 296 0.71 9.61 -23.65
CA THR A 296 2.00 9.69 -24.36
C THR A 296 2.27 11.09 -24.92
N ALA A 297 1.23 11.87 -25.17
CA ALA A 297 1.34 13.27 -25.57
C ALA A 297 0.13 14.06 -25.06
N VAL A 298 0.34 15.36 -24.81
CA VAL A 298 -0.77 16.31 -24.66
C VAL A 298 -0.46 17.55 -25.46
N TRP A 299 -1.22 17.82 -26.52
CA TRP A 299 -0.99 18.95 -27.40
C TRP A 299 -1.83 20.16 -27.01
N TYR A 300 -1.19 21.32 -26.95
CA TYR A 300 -1.84 22.61 -26.73
C TYR A 300 -1.14 23.68 -27.58
N ASN A 301 -1.89 24.40 -28.41
CA ASN A 301 -1.35 25.43 -29.32
C ASN A 301 -0.12 24.97 -30.12
N GLY A 302 -0.15 23.75 -30.64
CA GLY A 302 0.92 23.16 -31.45
C GLY A 302 2.16 22.69 -30.66
N SER A 303 2.15 22.77 -29.33
CA SER A 303 3.22 22.28 -28.46
C SER A 303 2.80 21.01 -27.74
N ASN A 304 3.66 19.99 -27.73
CA ASN A 304 3.47 18.82 -26.89
C ASN A 304 3.98 19.09 -25.47
N LEU A 305 3.09 18.99 -24.49
CA LEU A 305 3.33 19.28 -23.08
C LEU A 305 3.86 18.08 -22.28
N ALA A 306 3.94 16.90 -22.89
CA ALA A 306 4.29 15.66 -22.18
C ALA A 306 5.64 15.72 -21.47
N ASN A 307 6.65 16.35 -22.07
CA ASN A 307 8.00 16.44 -21.48
C ASN A 307 8.21 17.69 -20.61
N SER A 308 7.39 18.72 -20.76
CA SER A 308 7.61 20.03 -20.13
C SER A 308 6.68 20.29 -18.94
N THR A 309 5.40 19.98 -19.07
CA THR A 309 4.36 20.44 -18.12
C THR A 309 3.59 19.29 -17.50
N LEU A 310 3.34 18.22 -18.25
CA LEU A 310 2.63 17.05 -17.74
C LEU A 310 3.39 16.41 -16.58
N GLN A 311 2.72 16.20 -15.45
CA GLN A 311 3.27 15.55 -14.26
C GLN A 311 2.63 14.17 -14.11
N ALA A 312 3.41 13.17 -13.71
CA ALA A 312 2.85 11.98 -13.07
C ALA A 312 2.82 12.26 -11.57
N GLN A 313 1.63 12.30 -10.97
CA GLN A 313 1.48 12.47 -9.53
C GLN A 313 1.19 11.12 -8.88
N THR A 314 1.91 10.82 -7.79
CA THR A 314 1.72 9.62 -6.96
C THR A 314 1.57 10.04 -5.51
N ASN A 315 0.89 9.22 -4.72
CA ASN A 315 0.60 9.50 -3.30
C ASN A 315 1.79 9.19 -2.39
N THR A 316 2.96 9.75 -2.68
CA THR A 316 4.23 9.45 -2.00
C THR A 316 4.67 10.52 -1.01
N SER A 317 3.97 11.67 -0.95
CA SER A 317 4.29 12.80 -0.08
C SER A 317 3.66 12.61 1.30
N VAL A 318 4.29 11.77 2.12
CA VAL A 318 3.76 11.44 3.46
C VAL A 318 4.39 12.34 4.49
N THR A 319 3.55 13.13 5.16
CA THR A 319 3.94 13.93 6.32
C THR A 319 3.16 13.45 7.53
N TYR A 320 3.90 12.99 8.54
CA TYR A 320 3.31 12.58 9.82
C TYR A 320 3.18 13.78 10.76
N PRO A 321 2.28 13.74 11.76
CA PRO A 321 2.25 14.71 12.83
C PRO A 321 3.60 14.79 13.52
N THR A 322 3.85 15.93 14.17
CA THR A 322 5.04 16.04 15.02
C THR A 322 4.95 15.05 16.17
N HIS A 323 5.74 13.99 16.09
CA HIS A 323 5.96 13.04 17.17
C HIS A 323 6.64 13.75 18.34
N THR A 324 6.02 13.64 19.51
CA THR A 324 6.46 14.23 20.78
C THR A 324 7.11 13.21 21.72
N GLY A 325 7.10 11.92 21.37
CA GLY A 325 7.71 10.87 22.19
C GLY A 325 9.23 10.96 22.22
N THR A 326 9.83 10.54 23.34
CA THR A 326 11.29 10.54 23.51
C THR A 326 11.94 9.61 22.49
N GLY A 327 12.78 10.16 21.61
CA GLY A 327 13.50 9.39 20.59
C GLY A 327 12.68 9.08 19.33
N GLU A 328 11.45 9.60 19.22
CA GLU A 328 10.64 9.41 18.02
C GLU A 328 11.10 10.34 16.89
N PRO A 329 11.44 9.78 15.72
CA PRO A 329 11.82 10.59 14.59
C PRO A 329 10.60 11.22 13.92
N ASN A 330 10.78 12.44 13.42
CA ASN A 330 9.81 13.14 12.58
C ASN A 330 10.25 13.01 11.13
N TYR A 331 9.98 11.85 10.52
CA TYR A 331 10.31 11.61 9.13
C TYR A 331 9.25 12.23 8.21
N SER A 332 9.70 12.78 7.10
CA SER A 332 8.86 13.02 5.93
C SER A 332 9.32 12.11 4.81
N TRP A 333 8.37 11.59 4.06
CA TRP A 333 8.63 10.74 2.91
C TRP A 333 8.16 11.47 1.67
N ASN A 334 8.92 11.36 0.61
CA ASN A 334 8.56 11.85 -0.70
C ASN A 334 9.03 10.84 -1.76
N TYR A 335 8.82 11.13 -3.03
CA TYR A 335 9.15 10.23 -4.13
C TYR A 335 10.62 9.79 -4.14
N THR A 336 11.55 10.53 -3.52
CA THR A 336 12.95 10.11 -3.41
C THR A 336 13.16 8.96 -2.42
N ASN A 337 12.15 8.63 -1.63
CA ASN A 337 12.12 7.47 -0.73
C ASN A 337 11.39 6.27 -1.35
N PHE A 338 10.66 6.48 -2.45
CA PHE A 338 9.89 5.45 -3.17
C PHE A 338 10.42 5.30 -4.60
N HIS A 339 11.19 4.24 -4.85
CA HIS A 339 11.73 3.99 -6.17
C HIS A 339 11.11 2.74 -6.80
N PRO A 340 10.67 2.81 -8.08
CA PRO A 340 10.46 1.59 -8.86
C PRO A 340 11.72 0.72 -8.81
N VAL A 341 11.55 -0.59 -8.96
CA VAL A 341 12.67 -1.55 -8.97
C VAL A 341 13.77 -1.08 -9.93
N ASN A 342 15.00 -0.99 -9.43
CA ASN A 342 16.19 -0.58 -10.20
C ASN A 342 16.76 -1.72 -11.05
#